data_AF-A0A2V7HCJ0-F1
#
_entry.id   AF-A0A2V7HCJ0-F1
#
_cell.length_a   1.000
_cell.length_b   1.000
_cell.length_c   1.000
_cell.angle_alpha   90.00
_cell.angle_beta   90.00
_cell.angle_gamma   90.00
#
_symmetry.space_group_name_H-M   'P 1'
#
loop_
_entity.id
_entity.type
_entity.pdbx_description
1 polymer ?
#
loop_
_entity_poly.entity_id
_entity_poly.type
_entity_poly.pdbx_seq_one_letter_code
_entity_poly.pdbx_strand_id
1 'polypeptide(L)'
;MPTSEPVENWTSSWLDAVAFVLGLAVAWWAGWNSGDLIWSLWLSSFVVGYATIVWMIGQPAVDLAWSAWRERAIVGADRRSLIIFWLLILAGASFLLAFFTVHFGGFHYVHSQFLISFFPVDLPGSGRMSHAGMTTYLEVARRYWPFLPSAFLAHRAAFLKRPLSLGRDLSPSVAGGKNFSSLFAEPYRNVIRMHMLIFFFFFAHFAGLENFAVYAVIYAVYFFPWRLIRKPATESAPISMSTGT
;
A
#
# COMPACT_ATOMS: atom_id res chain seq x y z
N MET A 1 11.93 23.20 22.14
CA MET A 1 12.88 22.57 21.19
C MET A 1 12.14 22.35 19.88
N PRO A 2 12.56 22.92 18.74
CA PRO A 2 11.98 22.61 17.45
C PRO A 2 12.32 21.15 17.12
N THR A 3 11.29 20.34 16.89
CA THR A 3 11.45 19.00 16.35
C THR A 3 12.00 19.14 14.94
N SER A 4 13.22 18.67 14.72
CA SER A 4 13.76 18.52 13.37
C SER A 4 12.87 17.54 12.61
N GLU A 5 11.92 18.07 11.83
CA GLU A 5 11.19 17.31 10.82
C GLU A 5 12.25 16.56 9.99
N PRO A 6 12.14 15.22 9.85
CA PRO A 6 13.12 14.46 9.11
C PRO A 6 13.14 14.99 7.68
N VAL A 7 14.31 15.50 7.26
CA VAL A 7 14.54 15.95 5.89
C VAL A 7 14.24 14.76 4.97
N GLU A 8 13.05 14.77 4.35
CA GLU A 8 12.61 13.76 3.40
C GLU A 8 13.54 13.81 2.18
N ASN A 9 14.55 12.94 2.21
CA ASN A 9 15.63 12.97 1.23
C ASN A 9 15.09 12.65 -0.18
N TRP A 10 15.45 13.49 -1.14
CA TRP A 10 15.26 13.31 -2.58
C TRP A 10 15.70 11.91 -3.08
N THR A 11 16.72 11.35 -2.43
CA THR A 11 17.24 9.99 -2.68
C THR A 11 16.26 8.87 -2.33
N SER A 12 15.21 9.13 -1.55
CA SER A 12 14.16 8.14 -1.32
C SER A 12 13.12 8.12 -2.45
N SER A 13 12.92 9.24 -3.14
CA SER A 13 11.81 9.44 -4.08
C SER A 13 12.13 9.11 -5.54
N TRP A 14 13.41 9.02 -5.92
CA TRP A 14 13.79 8.64 -7.29
C TRP A 14 13.47 7.17 -7.61
N LEU A 15 13.50 6.28 -6.61
CA LEU A 15 13.12 4.87 -6.80
C LEU A 15 11.64 4.73 -7.15
N ASP A 16 10.78 5.62 -6.64
CA ASP A 16 9.37 5.65 -7.03
C ASP A 16 9.20 6.14 -8.47
N ALA A 17 10.01 7.12 -8.88
CA ALA A 17 10.03 7.60 -10.26
C ALA A 17 10.54 6.50 -11.22
N VAL A 18 11.54 5.71 -10.83
CA VAL A 18 12.01 4.57 -11.61
C VAL A 18 10.92 3.49 -11.71
N ALA A 19 10.27 3.14 -10.60
CA ALA A 19 9.16 2.20 -10.61
C ALA A 19 8.03 2.65 -11.56
N PHE A 20 7.70 3.95 -11.52
CA PHE A 20 6.72 4.57 -12.41
C PHE A 20 7.12 4.44 -13.89
N VAL A 21 8.35 4.81 -14.24
CA VAL A 21 8.85 4.73 -15.63
C VAL A 21 8.91 3.29 -16.12
N LEU A 22 9.34 2.35 -15.28
CA LEU A 22 9.36 0.92 -15.61
C LEU A 22 7.96 0.38 -15.87
N GLY A 23 7.00 0.74 -15.02
CA GLY A 23 5.59 0.36 -15.20
C GLY A 23 5.03 0.88 -16.54
N LEU A 24 5.31 2.14 -16.87
CA LEU A 24 4.87 2.74 -18.13
C LEU A 24 5.55 2.09 -19.36
N ALA A 25 6.85 1.77 -19.25
CA ALA A 25 7.60 1.12 -20.30
C ALA A 25 7.08 -0.31 -20.58
N VAL A 26 6.74 -1.08 -19.55
CA VAL A 26 6.12 -2.41 -19.70
C VAL A 26 4.76 -2.30 -20.38
N ALA A 27 3.92 -1.36 -19.95
CA ALA A 27 2.59 -1.16 -20.55
C ALA A 27 2.69 -0.75 -22.02
N TRP A 28 3.62 0.16 -22.35
CA TRP A 28 3.88 0.57 -23.73
C TRP A 28 4.37 -0.59 -24.59
N TRP A 29 5.38 -1.33 -24.12
CA TRP A 29 5.96 -2.45 -24.85
C TRP A 29 4.94 -3.56 -25.10
N ALA A 30 4.05 -3.82 -24.15
CA ALA A 30 3.03 -4.84 -24.26
C ALA A 30 1.78 -4.39 -25.04
N GLY A 31 1.76 -3.15 -25.56
CA GLY A 31 0.63 -2.60 -26.32
C GLY A 31 -0.65 -2.51 -25.49
N TRP A 32 -0.51 -2.32 -24.17
CA TRP A 32 -1.63 -2.36 -23.24
C TRP A 32 -2.58 -1.17 -23.44
N ASN A 33 -3.87 -1.48 -23.47
CA ASN A 33 -4.93 -0.49 -23.47
C ASN A 33 -5.33 -0.11 -22.02
N SER A 34 -6.31 0.77 -21.90
CA SER A 34 -6.82 1.25 -20.61
C SER A 34 -7.32 0.15 -19.69
N GLY A 35 -8.05 -0.84 -20.24
CA GLY A 35 -8.53 -1.98 -19.48
C GLY A 35 -7.38 -2.82 -18.92
N ASP A 36 -6.36 -3.05 -19.74
CA ASP A 36 -5.15 -3.76 -19.35
C ASP A 36 -4.44 -3.07 -18.16
N LEU A 37 -4.34 -1.74 -18.19
CA LEU A 37 -3.77 -0.97 -17.07
C LEU A 37 -4.63 -1.06 -15.81
N ILE A 38 -5.95 -0.97 -15.93
CA ILE A 38 -6.85 -1.04 -14.77
C ILE A 38 -6.76 -2.42 -14.11
N TRP A 39 -6.73 -3.49 -14.91
CA TRP A 39 -6.55 -4.85 -14.41
C TRP A 39 -5.16 -5.09 -13.81
N SER A 40 -4.10 -4.50 -14.38
CA SER A 40 -2.76 -4.61 -13.80
C SER A 40 -2.64 -3.87 -12.46
N LEU A 41 -3.33 -2.73 -12.32
CA LEU A 41 -3.43 -2.00 -11.05
C LEU A 41 -4.25 -2.77 -10.02
N TRP A 42 -5.36 -3.38 -10.41
CA TRP A 42 -6.16 -4.25 -9.53
C TRP A 42 -5.35 -5.46 -9.06
N LEU A 43 -4.63 -6.13 -9.97
CA LEU A 43 -3.78 -7.25 -9.62
C LEU A 43 -2.67 -6.82 -8.65
N SER A 44 -2.05 -5.68 -8.91
CA SER A 44 -1.00 -5.13 -8.07
C SER A 44 -1.51 -4.73 -6.70
N SER A 45 -2.66 -4.07 -6.61
CA SER A 45 -3.27 -3.71 -5.33
C SER A 45 -3.60 -4.96 -4.53
N PHE A 46 -4.10 -6.01 -5.18
CA PHE A 46 -4.40 -7.29 -4.53
C PHE A 46 -3.13 -7.97 -4.00
N VAL A 47 -2.14 -8.20 -4.86
CA VAL A 47 -0.93 -8.96 -4.50
C VAL A 47 -0.06 -8.18 -3.51
N VAL A 48 0.28 -6.93 -3.84
CA VAL A 48 1.15 -6.11 -2.99
C VAL A 48 0.44 -5.73 -1.69
N GLY A 49 -0.86 -5.41 -1.75
CA GLY A 49 -1.66 -5.13 -0.57
C GLY A 49 -1.75 -6.32 0.37
N TYR A 50 -2.02 -7.51 -0.15
CA TYR A 50 -2.07 -8.73 0.66
C TYR A 50 -0.71 -9.08 1.26
N ALA A 51 0.37 -8.98 0.46
CA ALA A 51 1.74 -9.14 0.96
C ALA A 51 2.05 -8.17 2.10
N THR A 52 1.57 -6.91 2.00
CA THR A 52 1.72 -5.90 3.05
C THR A 52 0.96 -6.29 4.33
N ILE A 53 -0.26 -6.83 4.22
CA ILE A 53 -1.03 -7.33 5.38
C ILE A 53 -0.26 -8.45 6.08
N VAL A 54 0.21 -9.44 5.33
CA VAL A 54 0.99 -10.56 5.86
C VAL A 54 2.26 -10.05 6.54
N TRP A 55 2.96 -9.10 5.91
CA TRP A 55 4.14 -8.46 6.47
C TRP A 55 3.84 -7.72 7.76
N MET A 56 2.81 -6.87 7.80
CA MET A 56 2.46 -6.07 8.97
C MET A 56 2.04 -6.92 10.18
N ILE A 57 1.38 -8.06 9.95
CA ILE A 57 0.98 -8.99 11.01
C ILE A 57 2.16 -9.87 11.44
N GLY A 58 2.94 -10.37 10.47
CA GLY A 58 4.04 -11.31 10.72
C GLY A 58 5.28 -10.66 11.32
N GLN A 59 5.62 -9.44 10.91
CA GLN A 59 6.88 -8.79 11.28
C GLN A 59 7.01 -8.55 12.81
N PRO A 60 5.98 -8.07 13.52
CA PRO A 60 6.02 -7.96 14.98
C PRO A 60 6.19 -9.32 15.69
N ALA A 61 5.54 -10.37 15.17
CA ALA A 61 5.64 -11.71 15.74
C ALA A 61 7.05 -12.30 15.54
N VAL A 62 7.67 -12.07 14.38
CA VAL A 62 9.06 -12.48 14.08
C VAL A 62 10.06 -11.70 14.93
N ASP A 63 9.91 -10.38 15.03
CA ASP A 63 10.78 -9.54 15.85
C ASP A 63 10.77 -9.96 17.32
N LEU A 64 9.57 -10.24 17.84
CA LEU A 64 9.40 -10.70 19.20
C LEU A 64 9.95 -12.13 19.41
N ALA A 65 9.77 -13.02 18.44
CA ALA A 65 10.37 -14.36 18.50
C ALA A 65 11.90 -14.28 18.47
N TRP A 66 12.45 -13.38 17.66
CA TRP A 66 13.87 -13.14 17.54
C TRP A 66 14.46 -12.52 18.81
N SER A 67 13.79 -11.52 19.41
CA SER A 67 14.21 -10.93 20.68
C SER A 67 14.12 -11.95 21.82
N ALA A 68 13.02 -12.69 21.94
CA ALA A 68 12.88 -13.74 22.94
C ALA A 68 13.93 -14.85 22.77
N TRP A 69 14.32 -15.18 21.53
CA TRP A 69 15.40 -16.14 21.28
C TRP A 69 16.78 -15.60 21.68
N ARG A 70 17.09 -14.33 21.35
CA ARG A 70 18.37 -13.70 21.75
C ARG A 70 18.46 -13.48 23.26
N GLU A 71 17.35 -13.14 23.90
CA GLU A 71 17.27 -12.82 25.34
C GLU A 71 16.91 -14.02 26.21
N ARG A 72 16.72 -15.22 25.62
CA ARG A 72 16.58 -16.49 26.36
C ARG A 72 17.74 -16.78 27.32
N ALA A 73 18.88 -16.11 27.14
CA ALA A 73 20.00 -16.15 28.08
C ALA A 73 19.75 -15.34 29.39
N ILE A 74 18.70 -14.52 29.46
CA ILE A 74 18.49 -13.52 30.53
C ILE A 74 17.18 -13.73 31.31
N VAL A 75 16.19 -14.46 30.77
CA VAL A 75 14.83 -14.48 31.33
C VAL A 75 14.54 -15.72 32.17
N GLY A 76 14.56 -15.57 33.50
CA GLY A 76 14.05 -16.54 34.48
C GLY A 76 12.52 -16.60 34.58
N ALA A 77 11.80 -16.43 33.46
CA ALA A 77 10.34 -16.44 33.45
C ALA A 77 9.77 -17.84 33.58
N ASP A 78 8.67 -17.96 34.32
CA ASP A 78 7.92 -19.20 34.45
C ASP A 78 7.46 -19.71 33.06
N ARG A 79 7.68 -21.00 32.81
CA ARG A 79 7.38 -21.69 31.55
C ARG A 79 5.91 -21.54 31.18
N ARG A 80 5.02 -21.54 32.17
CA ARG A 80 3.57 -21.40 31.95
C ARG A 80 3.21 -20.03 31.38
N SER A 81 3.78 -18.96 31.93
CA SER A 81 3.56 -17.59 31.46
C SER A 81 4.03 -17.39 30.02
N LEU A 82 5.18 -17.97 29.65
CA LEU A 82 5.68 -17.95 28.27
C LEU A 82 4.73 -18.66 27.30
N ILE A 83 4.21 -19.84 27.68
CA ILE A 83 3.26 -20.59 26.83
C ILE A 83 1.99 -19.77 26.60
N ILE A 84 1.41 -19.21 27.67
CA ILE A 84 0.20 -18.37 27.57
C ILE A 84 0.44 -17.17 26.66
N PHE A 85 1.57 -16.48 26.85
CA PHE A 85 1.96 -15.34 26.03
C PHE A 85 2.03 -15.69 24.54
N TRP A 86 2.72 -16.78 24.17
CA TRP A 86 2.82 -17.21 22.78
C TRP A 86 1.48 -17.64 22.19
N LEU A 87 0.63 -18.32 22.96
CA LEU A 87 -0.71 -18.69 22.53
C LEU A 87 -1.57 -17.46 22.21
N LEU A 88 -1.52 -16.43 23.05
CA LEU A 88 -2.26 -15.18 22.81
C LEU A 88 -1.80 -14.48 21.54
N ILE A 89 -0.50 -14.44 21.29
CA ILE A 89 0.07 -13.81 20.08
C ILE A 89 -0.32 -14.59 18.83
N LEU A 90 -0.17 -15.91 18.85
CA LEU A 90 -0.54 -16.76 17.72
C LEU A 90 -2.03 -16.68 17.42
N ALA A 91 -2.88 -16.71 18.45
CA ALA A 91 -4.32 -16.56 18.29
C ALA A 91 -4.69 -15.18 17.73
N GLY A 92 -4.12 -14.10 18.28
CA GLY A 92 -4.36 -12.75 17.81
C GLY A 92 -3.90 -12.53 16.36
N ALA A 93 -2.68 -12.97 16.01
CA ALA A 93 -2.15 -12.86 14.66
C ALA A 93 -2.97 -13.66 13.65
N SER A 94 -3.37 -14.89 14.02
CA SER A 94 -4.22 -15.75 13.17
C SER A 94 -5.60 -15.14 12.95
N PHE A 95 -6.21 -14.60 14.01
CA PHE A 95 -7.49 -13.91 13.91
C PHE A 95 -7.41 -12.70 12.99
N LEU A 96 -6.42 -11.82 13.17
CA LEU A 96 -6.21 -10.64 12.33
C LEU A 96 -5.98 -11.04 10.87
N LEU A 97 -5.14 -12.05 10.62
CA LEU A 97 -4.85 -12.52 9.27
C LEU A 97 -6.11 -13.07 8.59
N ALA A 98 -6.90 -13.88 9.30
CA ALA A 98 -8.16 -14.42 8.78
C ALA A 98 -9.17 -13.30 8.48
N PHE A 99 -9.37 -12.37 9.43
CA PHE A 99 -10.26 -11.24 9.27
C PHE A 99 -9.88 -10.39 8.05
N PHE A 100 -8.61 -9.97 7.96
CA PHE A 100 -8.15 -9.15 6.85
C PHE A 100 -8.15 -9.91 5.53
N THR A 101 -7.89 -11.23 5.52
CA THR A 101 -7.99 -12.03 4.30
C THR A 101 -9.41 -12.02 3.74
N VAL A 102 -10.42 -12.28 4.58
CA VAL A 102 -11.83 -12.27 4.15
C VAL A 102 -12.25 -10.87 3.74
N HIS A 103 -11.92 -9.84 4.53
CA HIS A 103 -12.32 -8.47 4.25
C HIS A 103 -11.65 -7.91 2.99
N PHE A 104 -10.32 -8.00 2.90
CA PHE A 104 -9.54 -7.51 1.76
C PHE A 104 -9.82 -8.29 0.48
N GLY A 105 -9.91 -9.61 0.59
CA GLY A 105 -10.23 -10.50 -0.52
C GLY A 105 -11.65 -10.29 -1.04
N GLY A 106 -12.63 -10.23 -0.14
CA GLY A 106 -14.03 -9.94 -0.49
C GLY A 106 -14.18 -8.59 -1.17
N PHE A 107 -13.46 -7.58 -0.68
CA PHE A 107 -13.42 -6.26 -1.31
C PHE A 107 -12.87 -6.30 -2.75
N HIS A 108 -11.72 -6.96 -2.96
CA HIS A 108 -11.13 -7.09 -4.29
C HIS A 108 -11.99 -7.93 -5.25
N TYR A 109 -12.67 -8.94 -4.71
CA TYR A 109 -13.63 -9.74 -5.47
C TYR A 109 -14.83 -8.91 -5.93
N VAL A 110 -15.47 -8.14 -5.04
CA VAL A 110 -16.59 -7.27 -5.45
C VAL A 110 -16.10 -6.25 -6.48
N HIS A 111 -14.91 -5.69 -6.27
CA HIS A 111 -14.32 -4.72 -7.17
C HIS A 111 -14.01 -5.33 -8.56
N SER A 112 -13.53 -6.56 -8.66
CA SER A 112 -13.32 -7.22 -9.96
C SER A 112 -14.62 -7.46 -10.71
N GLN A 113 -15.76 -7.63 -10.01
CA GLN A 113 -17.08 -7.70 -10.65
C GLN A 113 -17.50 -6.37 -11.30
N PHE A 114 -17.14 -5.25 -10.68
CA PHE A 114 -17.31 -3.95 -11.32
C PHE A 114 -16.38 -3.81 -12.52
N LEU A 115 -15.10 -4.16 -12.37
CA LEU A 115 -14.12 -4.03 -13.45
C LEU A 115 -14.50 -4.85 -14.68
N ILE A 116 -14.93 -6.11 -14.53
CA ILE A 116 -15.32 -6.94 -15.69
C ILE A 116 -16.53 -6.38 -16.44
N SER A 117 -17.42 -5.66 -15.74
CA SER A 117 -18.60 -5.03 -16.35
C SER A 117 -18.24 -3.83 -17.23
N PHE A 118 -17.13 -3.15 -16.97
CA PHE A 118 -16.70 -1.96 -17.70
C PHE A 118 -15.52 -2.22 -18.64
N PHE A 119 -14.61 -3.10 -18.23
CA PHE A 119 -13.36 -3.44 -18.92
C PHE A 119 -13.28 -4.96 -19.04
N PRO A 120 -14.09 -5.59 -19.92
CA PRO A 120 -14.06 -7.03 -20.09
C PRO A 120 -12.67 -7.49 -20.55
N VAL A 121 -12.19 -8.61 -19.99
CA VAL A 121 -10.95 -9.24 -20.43
C VAL A 121 -11.26 -10.15 -21.61
N ASP A 122 -10.60 -9.93 -22.75
CA ASP A 122 -10.74 -10.78 -23.93
C ASP A 122 -10.16 -12.17 -23.64
N LEU A 123 -11.04 -13.14 -23.43
CA LEU A 123 -10.69 -14.52 -23.15
C LEU A 123 -10.79 -15.34 -24.44
N PRO A 124 -9.77 -16.14 -24.81
CA PRO A 124 -9.81 -16.97 -26.02
C PRO A 124 -10.99 -17.95 -26.00
N GLY A 125 -11.89 -17.84 -26.97
CA GLY A 125 -12.98 -18.81 -27.18
C GLY A 125 -14.19 -18.66 -26.26
N SER A 126 -14.23 -17.66 -25.38
CA SER A 126 -15.42 -17.30 -24.62
C SER A 126 -15.89 -15.91 -25.03
N GLY A 127 -17.17 -15.77 -25.41
CA GLY A 127 -17.78 -14.45 -25.61
C GLY A 127 -17.66 -13.57 -24.35
N ARG A 128 -18.05 -12.29 -24.47
CA ARG A 128 -18.01 -11.32 -23.36
C ARG A 128 -18.61 -11.91 -22.08
N MET A 129 -17.76 -12.28 -21.12
CA MET A 129 -18.20 -12.76 -19.81
C MET A 129 -18.73 -11.58 -19.00
N SER A 130 -19.85 -11.78 -18.31
CA SER A 130 -20.46 -10.78 -17.42
C SER A 130 -20.01 -10.90 -15.95
N HIS A 131 -19.10 -11.84 -15.65
CA HIS A 131 -18.69 -12.16 -14.29
C HIS A 131 -17.18 -12.47 -14.22
N ALA A 132 -16.49 -11.95 -13.21
CA ALA A 132 -15.08 -12.22 -12.98
C ALA A 132 -14.94 -13.51 -12.19
N GLY A 133 -14.67 -14.60 -12.91
CA GLY A 133 -14.46 -15.94 -12.36
C GLY A 133 -12.98 -16.34 -12.32
N MET A 134 -12.71 -17.60 -12.00
CA MET A 134 -11.36 -18.15 -11.93
C MET A 134 -10.58 -17.99 -13.24
N THR A 135 -11.23 -18.19 -14.39
CA THR A 135 -10.62 -18.02 -15.71
C THR A 135 -10.14 -16.59 -15.94
N THR A 136 -10.96 -15.60 -15.54
CA THR A 136 -10.59 -14.18 -15.57
C THR A 136 -9.37 -13.92 -14.70
N TYR A 137 -9.35 -14.44 -13.46
CA TYR A 137 -8.23 -14.21 -12.55
C TYR A 137 -6.92 -14.84 -13.03
N LEU A 138 -6.98 -16.04 -13.61
CA LEU A 138 -5.82 -16.69 -14.20
C LEU A 138 -5.30 -15.92 -15.41
N GLU A 139 -6.19 -15.39 -16.25
CA GLU A 139 -5.79 -14.56 -17.40
C GLU A 139 -5.18 -13.23 -16.96
N VAL A 140 -5.81 -12.54 -16.00
CA VAL A 140 -5.29 -11.32 -15.38
C VAL A 140 -3.90 -11.56 -14.77
N ALA A 141 -3.73 -12.64 -14.01
CA ALA A 141 -2.45 -13.01 -13.45
C ALA A 141 -1.41 -13.29 -14.55
N ARG A 142 -1.76 -14.11 -15.56
CA ARG A 142 -0.87 -14.46 -16.66
C ARG A 142 -0.46 -13.24 -17.49
N ARG A 143 -1.38 -12.33 -17.79
CA ARG A 143 -1.15 -11.20 -18.69
C ARG A 143 -0.45 -10.04 -17.98
N TYR A 144 -0.78 -9.78 -16.71
CA TYR A 144 -0.36 -8.55 -16.04
C TYR A 144 0.67 -8.75 -14.90
N TRP A 145 1.09 -9.98 -14.60
CA TRP A 145 2.16 -10.20 -13.60
C TRP A 145 3.47 -9.44 -13.89
N PRO A 146 3.91 -9.14 -15.14
CA PRO A 146 5.14 -8.39 -15.36
C PRO A 146 5.12 -6.99 -14.76
N PHE A 147 3.94 -6.47 -14.41
CA PHE A 147 3.79 -5.19 -13.72
C PHE A 147 4.12 -5.26 -12.22
N LEU A 148 4.02 -6.45 -11.60
CA LEU A 148 4.18 -6.63 -10.15
C LEU A 148 5.54 -6.18 -9.61
N PRO A 149 6.70 -6.44 -10.25
CA PRO A 149 7.98 -5.95 -9.76
C PRO A 149 8.02 -4.43 -9.62
N SER A 150 7.43 -3.69 -10.58
CA SER A 150 7.33 -2.24 -10.51
C SER A 150 6.43 -1.79 -9.35
N ALA A 151 5.32 -2.48 -9.13
CA ALA A 151 4.41 -2.19 -8.03
C ALA A 151 5.06 -2.44 -6.66
N PHE A 152 5.78 -3.56 -6.49
CA PHE A 152 6.55 -3.82 -5.27
C PHE A 152 7.63 -2.77 -5.04
N LEU A 153 8.33 -2.34 -6.09
CA LEU A 153 9.33 -1.29 -5.99
C LEU A 153 8.71 0.03 -5.54
N ALA A 154 7.58 0.44 -6.13
CA ALA A 154 6.83 1.63 -5.74
C ALA A 154 6.32 1.57 -4.30
N HIS A 155 5.96 0.37 -3.82
CA HIS A 155 5.44 0.15 -2.46
C HIS A 155 6.50 -0.26 -1.43
N ARG A 156 7.80 -0.29 -1.78
CA ARG A 156 8.88 -0.73 -0.88
C ARG A 156 8.87 -0.04 0.49
N ALA A 157 8.48 1.24 0.53
CA ALA A 157 8.44 2.01 1.77
C ALA A 157 7.42 1.44 2.78
N ALA A 158 6.34 0.82 2.31
CA ALA A 158 5.36 0.16 3.18
C ALA A 158 5.96 -1.06 3.90
N PHE A 159 6.88 -1.78 3.25
CA PHE A 159 7.60 -2.91 3.85
C PHE A 159 8.72 -2.47 4.78
N LEU A 160 9.27 -1.28 4.58
CA LEU A 160 10.32 -0.71 5.44
C LEU A 160 9.77 -0.03 6.69
N LYS A 161 8.52 0.45 6.68
CA LYS A 161 7.86 0.99 7.87
C LYS A 161 7.72 -0.13 8.91
N ARG A 162 8.34 0.04 10.07
CA ARG A 162 8.12 -0.84 11.23
C ARG A 162 6.72 -0.55 11.76
N PRO A 163 5.74 -1.45 11.61
CA PRO A 163 4.34 -1.18 11.95
C PRO A 163 4.16 -0.95 13.46
N LEU A 164 5.08 -1.46 14.27
CA LEU A 164 5.10 -1.31 15.71
C LEU A 164 6.56 -1.17 16.16
N SER A 165 7.11 0.06 16.14
CA SER A 165 8.12 0.35 17.17
C SER A 165 7.37 0.30 18.50
N LEU A 166 7.32 -0.89 19.10
CA LEU A 166 7.07 -1.04 20.53
C LEU A 166 8.21 -0.28 21.20
N GLY A 167 8.01 1.04 21.31
CA GLY A 167 8.92 1.93 21.98
C GLY A 167 9.17 1.37 23.36
N ARG A 168 10.44 1.40 23.76
CA ARG A 168 10.95 1.01 25.07
C ARG A 168 10.26 1.76 26.23
N ASP A 169 9.41 2.74 25.90
CA ASP A 169 8.55 3.49 26.79
C ASP A 169 7.11 2.95 26.72
N LEU A 170 6.88 1.75 27.24
CA LEU A 170 5.57 1.38 27.78
C LEU A 170 5.32 2.19 29.07
N SER A 171 5.28 3.51 28.94
CA SER A 171 4.64 4.37 29.91
C SER A 171 3.13 4.27 29.65
N PRO A 172 2.29 4.07 30.68
CA PRO A 172 0.86 3.81 30.51
C PRO A 172 0.12 5.10 30.12
N SER A 173 0.35 5.63 28.92
CA SER A 173 -0.46 6.69 28.32
C SER A 173 -1.49 6.09 27.36
N VAL A 174 -2.28 5.13 27.85
CA VAL A 174 -3.53 4.67 27.22
C VAL A 174 -4.63 5.75 27.33
N ALA A 175 -4.38 6.87 28.01
CA ALA A 175 -5.34 7.94 28.28
C ALA A 175 -5.48 9.01 27.16
N GLY A 176 -4.76 8.89 26.04
CA GLY A 176 -4.79 9.87 24.95
C GLY A 176 -5.44 9.32 23.68
N GLY A 177 -6.77 9.28 23.62
CA GLY A 177 -7.58 8.70 22.52
C GLY A 177 -7.39 9.28 21.11
N LYS A 178 -6.40 10.15 20.88
CA LYS A 178 -6.10 10.76 19.57
C LYS A 178 -5.15 9.93 18.69
N ASN A 179 -4.33 9.04 19.26
CA ASN A 179 -3.35 8.28 18.45
C ASN A 179 -3.96 7.05 17.77
N PHE A 180 -4.90 6.35 18.43
CA PHE A 180 -5.48 5.12 17.88
C PHE A 180 -6.30 5.39 16.60
N SER A 181 -7.14 6.44 16.57
CA SER A 181 -7.93 6.77 15.38
C SER A 181 -7.06 7.17 14.17
N SER A 182 -5.93 7.85 14.41
CA SER A 182 -4.99 8.22 13.34
C SER A 182 -4.30 7.01 12.70
N LEU A 183 -4.01 5.97 13.50
CA LEU A 183 -3.43 4.71 13.03
C LEU A 183 -4.41 3.92 12.15
N PHE A 184 -5.72 3.97 12.45
CA PHE A 184 -6.74 3.35 11.60
C PHE A 184 -7.15 4.21 10.41
N ALA A 185 -7.01 5.54 10.44
CA ALA A 185 -7.48 6.43 9.37
C ALA A 185 -6.57 6.45 8.13
N GLU A 186 -5.26 6.23 8.28
CA GLU A 186 -4.31 6.22 7.15
C GLU A 186 -4.65 5.15 6.08
N PRO A 187 -4.91 3.88 6.45
CA PRO A 187 -5.34 2.86 5.50
C PRO A 187 -6.59 3.26 4.70
N TYR A 188 -7.61 3.81 5.36
CA TYR A 188 -8.86 4.21 4.70
C TYR A 188 -8.66 5.37 3.72
N ARG A 189 -7.82 6.36 4.04
CA ARG A 189 -7.51 7.47 3.12
C ARG A 189 -6.86 6.97 1.84
N ASN A 190 -5.95 5.99 1.95
CA ASN A 190 -5.29 5.42 0.78
C ASN A 190 -6.28 4.62 -0.08
N VAL A 191 -7.18 3.85 0.55
CA VAL A 191 -8.25 3.13 -0.15
C VAL A 191 -9.17 4.11 -0.87
N ILE A 192 -9.66 5.15 -0.20
CA ILE A 192 -10.54 6.15 -0.82
C ILE A 192 -9.83 6.81 -2.02
N ARG A 193 -8.56 7.20 -1.88
CA ARG A 193 -7.79 7.78 -3.00
C ARG A 193 -7.74 6.84 -4.20
N MET A 194 -7.47 5.55 -3.98
CA MET A 194 -7.45 4.56 -5.06
C MET A 194 -8.84 4.36 -5.68
N HIS A 195 -9.92 4.39 -4.91
CA HIS A 195 -11.30 4.27 -5.44
C HIS A 195 -11.70 5.49 -6.27
N MET A 196 -11.35 6.69 -5.80
CA MET A 196 -11.63 7.92 -6.55
C MET A 196 -10.89 7.94 -7.89
N LEU A 197 -9.67 7.39 -7.97
CA LEU A 197 -8.95 7.21 -9.23
C LEU A 197 -9.70 6.27 -10.19
N ILE A 198 -10.22 5.16 -9.68
CA ILE A 198 -10.93 4.17 -10.52
C ILE A 198 -12.26 4.74 -11.02
N PHE A 199 -13.02 5.46 -10.17
CA PHE A 199 -14.20 6.19 -10.60
C PHE A 199 -13.85 7.28 -11.63
N PHE A 200 -12.73 7.98 -11.43
CA PHE A 200 -12.27 8.98 -12.40
C PHE A 200 -11.95 8.34 -13.76
N PHE A 201 -11.22 7.23 -13.79
CA PHE A 201 -10.93 6.50 -15.03
C PHE A 201 -12.18 5.97 -15.71
N PHE A 202 -13.17 5.54 -14.93
CA PHE A 202 -14.48 5.15 -15.44
C PHE A 202 -15.16 6.30 -16.19
N PHE A 203 -15.24 7.50 -15.61
CA PHE A 203 -15.82 8.66 -16.29
C PHE A 203 -14.97 9.13 -17.49
N ALA A 204 -13.65 9.04 -17.40
CA ALA A 204 -12.75 9.38 -18.51
C ALA A 204 -12.94 8.44 -19.72
N HIS A 205 -13.09 7.13 -19.47
CA HIS A 205 -13.40 6.16 -20.52
C HIS A 205 -14.76 6.45 -21.17
N PHE A 206 -15.79 6.74 -20.37
CA PHE A 206 -17.11 7.11 -20.90
C PHE A 206 -17.09 8.41 -21.73
N ALA A 207 -16.16 9.33 -21.42
CA ALA A 207 -15.93 10.54 -22.19
C ALA A 207 -15.13 10.31 -23.50
N GLY A 208 -14.81 9.06 -23.85
CA GLY A 208 -14.05 8.72 -25.06
C GLY A 208 -12.57 9.09 -24.98
N LEU A 209 -12.04 9.37 -23.79
CA LEU A 209 -10.64 9.73 -23.57
C LEU A 209 -9.76 8.47 -23.51
N GLU A 210 -9.88 7.60 -24.50
CA GLU A 210 -9.23 6.27 -24.54
C GLU A 210 -7.76 6.32 -24.98
N ASN A 211 -7.24 7.52 -25.30
CA ASN A 211 -5.89 7.66 -25.79
C ASN A 211 -4.87 7.43 -24.66
N PHE A 212 -3.86 6.60 -24.92
CA PHE A 212 -2.72 6.33 -24.03
C PHE A 212 -2.15 7.61 -23.40
N ALA A 213 -2.13 8.73 -24.12
CA ALA A 213 -1.68 10.03 -23.60
C ALA A 213 -2.50 10.53 -22.39
N VAL A 214 -3.83 10.40 -22.42
CA VAL A 214 -4.70 10.79 -21.30
C VAL A 214 -4.42 9.89 -20.10
N TYR A 215 -4.20 8.59 -20.33
CA TYR A 215 -3.84 7.65 -19.28
C TYR A 215 -2.47 7.91 -18.68
N ALA A 216 -1.44 8.19 -19.48
CA ALA A 216 -0.12 8.55 -19.00
C ALA A 216 -0.18 9.81 -18.11
N VAL A 217 -1.01 10.78 -18.47
CA VAL A 217 -1.24 11.99 -17.66
C VAL A 217 -1.93 11.65 -16.35
N ILE A 218 -3.01 10.86 -16.35
CA ILE A 218 -3.72 10.53 -15.11
C ILE A 218 -2.84 9.65 -14.20
N TYR A 219 -2.14 8.68 -14.81
CA TYR A 219 -1.17 7.85 -14.12
C TYR A 219 -0.08 8.71 -13.48
N ALA A 220 0.43 9.72 -14.20
CA ALA A 220 1.34 10.71 -13.63
C ALA A 220 0.66 11.51 -12.50
N VAL A 221 -0.55 12.05 -12.68
CA VAL A 221 -1.28 12.79 -11.63
C VAL A 221 -1.42 12.01 -10.33
N TYR A 222 -1.58 10.70 -10.38
CA TYR A 222 -1.79 9.93 -9.17
C TYR A 222 -0.57 9.23 -8.61
N PHE A 223 0.30 8.69 -9.47
CA PHE A 223 1.45 7.88 -9.08
C PHE A 223 2.77 8.63 -9.19
N PHE A 224 2.82 9.76 -9.90
CA PHE A 224 4.03 10.58 -9.89
C PHE A 224 4.31 11.04 -8.45
N PRO A 225 5.56 10.94 -7.99
CA PRO A 225 5.93 11.41 -6.66
C PRO A 225 5.95 12.94 -6.63
N TRP A 226 4.77 13.59 -6.61
CA TRP A 226 4.59 15.06 -6.61
C TRP A 226 5.38 15.80 -5.53
N ARG A 227 5.79 15.09 -4.47
CA ARG A 227 6.76 15.56 -3.47
C ARG A 227 8.10 16.01 -4.08
N LEU A 228 8.53 15.44 -5.20
CA LEU A 228 9.74 15.86 -5.92
C LEU A 228 9.64 17.30 -6.45
N ILE A 229 8.43 17.78 -6.72
CA ILE A 229 8.18 19.10 -7.34
C ILE A 229 7.79 20.15 -6.28
N ARG A 230 7.28 19.74 -5.11
CA ARG A 230 6.95 20.67 -4.03
C ARG A 230 8.24 21.23 -3.43
N LYS A 231 8.51 22.53 -3.67
CA LYS A 231 9.59 23.24 -2.97
C LYS A 231 9.32 23.22 -1.46
N PRO A 232 10.33 22.97 -0.61
CA PRO A 232 10.18 23.13 0.82
C PRO A 232 9.74 24.57 1.09
N ALA A 233 8.72 24.74 1.95
CA ALA A 233 8.26 26.06 2.35
C ALA A 233 9.45 26.81 2.94
N THR A 234 9.85 27.90 2.30
CA THR A 234 10.93 28.77 2.77
C THR A 234 10.62 29.16 4.21
N GLU A 235 11.45 28.71 5.14
CA GLU A 235 11.37 29.05 6.55
C GLU A 235 11.37 30.59 6.66
N SER A 236 10.27 31.15 7.16
CA SER A 236 10.11 32.59 7.36
C SER A 236 11.28 33.07 8.22
N ALA A 237 12.08 34.00 7.67
CA ALA A 237 13.24 34.55 8.36
C ALA A 237 12.84 35.02 9.78
N PRO A 238 13.63 34.69 10.82
CA PRO A 238 13.34 35.12 12.17
C PRO A 238 13.26 36.65 12.20
N ILE A 239 12.13 37.17 12.68
CA ILE A 239 11.92 38.60 12.91
C ILE A 239 12.95 39.03 13.94
N SER A 240 13.99 39.72 13.48
CA SER A 240 14.98 40.37 14.34
C SER A 240 14.26 41.43 15.18
N MET A 241 13.95 41.12 16.44
CA MET A 241 13.53 42.14 17.40
C MET A 241 14.74 43.01 17.72
N SER A 242 14.79 44.18 17.10
CA SER A 242 15.67 45.29 17.47
C SER A 242 15.31 45.76 18.89
N THR A 243 16.09 45.36 19.89
CA THR A 243 16.09 46.01 21.20
C THR A 243 16.69 47.40 21.04
N GLY A 244 15.85 48.43 21.02
CA GLY A 244 16.25 49.82 21.11
C GLY A 244 16.83 50.11 22.49
N THR A 245 18.01 50.71 22.50
CA THR A 245 18.70 51.31 23.64
C THR A 245 18.11 52.66 24.02
#